data_AF-A0A8C7AKX7-F1
#
_entry.id   AF-A0A8C7AKX7-F1
#
_cell.length_a   1.000
_cell.length_b   1.000
_cell.length_c   1.000
_cell.angle_alpha   90.00
_cell.angle_beta   90.00
_cell.angle_gamma   90.00
#
_symmetry.space_group_name_H-M   'P 1'
#
loop_
_entity.id
_entity.type
_entity.pdbx_description
1 polymer ?
#
loop_
_entity_poly.entity_id
_entity_poly.type
_entity_poly.pdbx_seq_one_letter_code
_entity_poly.pdbx_strand_id
1 'polypeptide(L)'
;MWAPQASIIGDGPAKKVGEQAPLQSHILQTASLKDGPAKRAVWVRCNHSEPEPAKLTTGKEKSKLVVTKAVVVDLGTGSCKCGFAGLPKPTHIISSTVGKPYMETAKTGDNRKETFVGRDLINPGVRLKLINPLRHGIIVDWDTVQDIWEYLFHQEMKIAPEEHAVLVSDPPLSPHTNREKYAEMLFETFSTPAMHIAYQSRLSMYSYGRTSGLVVEVGHGVSYVVPIYEGYPLPSITGRLDYAGSDLTTYLMGLMNNAGKHFTEDQIGIVEDIKKKCCFVALDPIEEKKIPATEHTIQYTLPDGQVINLGQERFLCAEMFFKPSLIKSMQLGLHTQTVSCLHKCDIALKRDLMGSILLCGGGTMLSGFPNRLQKELSSMCPNDNPQVNVLPERDTAVWTGGSILASLQGFQPLWVHRSEYEEHGPFFLYRRCF
;
A
#
# COMPACT_ATOMS: atom_id res chain seq x y z
N MET A 1 -7.66 -38.75 -50.90
CA MET A 1 -7.96 -40.17 -50.62
C MET A 1 -7.31 -40.47 -49.27
N TRP A 2 -7.96 -40.59 -48.13
CA TRP A 2 -9.32 -40.99 -47.76
C TRP A 2 -9.71 -40.28 -46.45
N ALA A 3 -10.98 -39.94 -46.32
CA ALA A 3 -11.74 -40.08 -45.07
C ALA A 3 -12.93 -41.02 -45.41
N PRO A 4 -13.79 -41.48 -44.48
CA PRO A 4 -13.72 -41.66 -43.03
C PRO A 4 -14.13 -43.11 -42.64
N GLN A 5 -14.25 -43.43 -41.34
CA GLN A 5 -15.21 -44.46 -40.89
C GLN A 5 -15.70 -44.18 -39.47
N ALA A 6 -17.02 -44.04 -39.36
CA ALA A 6 -17.77 -44.02 -38.12
C ALA A 6 -18.22 -45.45 -37.76
N SER A 7 -18.37 -45.74 -36.47
CA SER A 7 -19.26 -46.80 -36.00
C SER A 7 -19.89 -46.40 -34.67
N ILE A 8 -21.15 -46.79 -34.54
CA ILE A 8 -22.12 -46.44 -33.50
C ILE A 8 -22.46 -47.75 -32.74
N ILE A 9 -22.91 -47.59 -31.50
CA ILE A 9 -23.85 -48.42 -30.70
C ILE A 9 -23.25 -49.46 -29.74
N GLY A 10 -23.65 -49.30 -28.47
CA GLY A 10 -23.72 -50.35 -27.46
C GLY A 10 -24.54 -49.88 -26.24
N ASP A 11 -25.82 -50.25 -26.20
CA ASP A 11 -26.80 -49.93 -25.16
C ASP A 11 -26.69 -50.83 -23.90
N GLY A 12 -26.92 -50.22 -22.73
CA GLY A 12 -27.57 -50.80 -21.54
C GLY A 12 -26.67 -51.32 -20.38
N PRO A 13 -27.21 -51.47 -19.14
CA PRO A 13 -28.59 -51.26 -18.69
C PRO A 13 -28.75 -50.30 -17.49
N ALA A 14 -29.97 -49.78 -17.36
CA ALA A 14 -30.43 -48.98 -16.23
C ALA A 14 -30.68 -49.82 -14.96
N LYS A 15 -30.31 -49.27 -13.80
CA LYS A 15 -30.92 -49.60 -12.49
C LYS A 15 -31.21 -48.33 -11.69
N LYS A 16 -32.38 -48.38 -11.05
CA LYS A 16 -33.16 -47.30 -10.44
C LYS A 16 -32.54 -46.73 -9.15
N VAL A 17 -32.61 -45.40 -9.07
CA VAL A 17 -33.16 -44.55 -7.99
C VAL A 17 -33.07 -45.07 -6.54
N GLY A 18 -32.32 -44.33 -5.73
CA GLY A 18 -32.36 -44.35 -4.26
C GLY A 18 -31.73 -43.08 -3.68
N GLU A 19 -32.59 -42.17 -3.22
CA GLU A 19 -32.39 -41.12 -2.22
C GLU A 19 -31.46 -39.91 -2.49
N GLN A 20 -32.12 -38.75 -2.49
CA GLN A 20 -31.58 -37.40 -2.52
C GLN A 20 -30.84 -37.09 -1.20
N ALA A 21 -29.58 -36.65 -1.30
CA ALA A 21 -28.96 -35.81 -0.29
C ALA A 21 -28.86 -34.38 -0.85
N PRO A 22 -29.30 -33.33 -0.14
CA PRO A 22 -29.29 -31.99 -0.67
C PRO A 22 -27.84 -31.49 -0.79
N LEU A 23 -27.50 -30.91 -1.95
CA LEU A 23 -26.27 -30.13 -2.10
C LEU A 23 -26.28 -29.01 -1.06
N GLN A 24 -25.37 -29.07 -0.10
CA GLN A 24 -25.05 -27.94 0.75
C GLN A 24 -24.45 -26.84 -0.14
N SER A 25 -25.25 -25.82 -0.40
CA SER A 25 -24.75 -24.53 -0.84
C SER A 25 -23.86 -23.96 0.27
N HIS A 26 -22.56 -23.92 0.04
CA HIS A 26 -21.66 -23.12 0.88
C HIS A 26 -21.93 -21.65 0.61
N ILE A 27 -22.95 -21.13 1.27
CA ILE A 27 -23.15 -19.70 1.47
C ILE A 27 -22.00 -19.26 2.38
N LEU A 28 -21.03 -18.53 1.81
CA LEU A 28 -20.05 -17.76 2.57
C LEU A 28 -20.83 -16.83 3.51
N GLN A 29 -20.83 -17.16 4.81
CA GLN A 29 -21.33 -16.27 5.84
C GLN A 29 -20.52 -14.97 5.77
N THR A 30 -21.21 -13.89 5.46
CA THR A 30 -20.74 -12.52 5.65
C THR A 30 -20.32 -12.36 7.11
N ALA A 31 -19.04 -12.07 7.34
CA ALA A 31 -18.52 -11.83 8.67
C ALA A 31 -19.25 -10.64 9.30
N SER A 32 -20.00 -10.89 10.37
CA SER A 32 -20.64 -9.87 11.19
C SER A 32 -19.58 -8.99 11.87
N LEU A 33 -19.66 -7.68 11.64
CA LEU A 33 -18.76 -6.62 12.12
C LEU A 33 -18.72 -6.42 13.65
N LYS A 34 -19.23 -7.35 14.46
CA LYS A 34 -19.39 -7.14 15.92
C LYS A 34 -18.51 -7.99 16.83
N ASP A 35 -17.83 -9.04 16.34
CA ASP A 35 -16.93 -9.84 17.18
C ASP A 35 -15.75 -10.39 16.36
N GLY A 36 -14.66 -9.61 16.24
CA GLY A 36 -13.44 -9.99 15.51
C GLY A 36 -12.39 -10.65 16.42
N PRO A 37 -11.77 -11.78 16.03
CA PRO A 37 -10.82 -12.50 16.89
C PRO A 37 -9.41 -11.91 16.77
N ALA A 38 -9.11 -10.87 17.55
CA ALA A 38 -7.72 -10.56 17.90
C ALA A 38 -7.23 -11.58 18.96
N LYS A 39 -6.75 -12.76 18.55
CA LYS A 39 -6.02 -13.73 19.40
C LYS A 39 -4.99 -14.47 18.53
N ARG A 40 -3.67 -14.41 18.70
CA ARG A 40 -2.71 -13.79 19.64
C ARG A 40 -1.37 -13.73 18.88
N ALA A 41 -0.72 -12.57 18.81
CA ALA A 41 0.75 -12.56 18.70
C ALA A 41 1.28 -12.96 20.09
N VAL A 42 2.09 -14.01 20.19
CA VAL A 42 2.60 -14.49 21.49
C VAL A 42 4.08 -14.18 21.60
N TRP A 43 4.46 -13.43 22.65
CA TRP A 43 5.83 -13.30 23.12
C TRP A 43 6.01 -13.95 24.50
N VAL A 44 7.21 -14.46 24.80
CA VAL A 44 7.61 -14.94 26.14
C VAL A 44 9.10 -14.65 26.41
N ARG A 45 9.42 -13.67 27.27
CA ARG A 45 10.12 -13.88 28.56
C ARG A 45 10.27 -12.57 29.35
N CYS A 46 9.82 -12.54 30.60
CA CYS A 46 10.34 -11.60 31.60
C CYS A 46 10.89 -12.39 32.79
N ASN A 47 12.18 -12.17 33.09
CA ASN A 47 12.66 -11.72 34.41
C ASN A 47 14.15 -11.40 34.30
N HIS A 48 14.49 -10.11 34.17
CA HIS A 48 15.78 -9.61 34.63
C HIS A 48 15.61 -9.24 36.11
N SER A 49 16.14 -10.07 36.99
CA SER A 49 16.60 -9.65 38.31
C SER A 49 17.81 -10.52 38.65
N GLU A 50 18.93 -9.88 38.96
CA GLU A 50 20.14 -10.54 39.47
C GLU A 50 19.82 -11.32 40.75
N PRO A 51 20.50 -12.45 41.04
CA PRO A 51 20.12 -13.29 42.17
C PRO A 51 20.74 -12.77 43.48
N GLU A 52 19.90 -12.36 44.44
CA GLU A 52 20.22 -12.49 45.86
C GLU A 52 19.85 -13.90 46.35
N PRO A 53 20.63 -14.52 47.27
CA PRO A 53 20.38 -15.90 47.66
C PRO A 53 19.30 -16.01 48.75
N ALA A 54 18.42 -16.98 48.52
CA ALA A 54 17.60 -17.74 49.47
C ALA A 54 16.29 -17.11 50.00
N LYS A 55 15.16 -17.71 49.57
CA LYS A 55 14.39 -18.66 50.39
C LYS A 55 13.40 -19.45 49.53
N LEU A 56 13.36 -20.75 49.77
CA LEU A 56 12.53 -21.73 49.09
C LEU A 56 11.07 -21.61 49.57
N THR A 57 10.21 -21.00 48.76
CA THR A 57 8.76 -21.19 48.84
C THR A 57 8.23 -21.51 47.45
N THR A 58 7.74 -22.73 47.29
CA THR A 58 7.17 -23.29 46.06
C THR A 58 5.80 -22.67 45.75
N GLY A 59 5.81 -21.46 45.22
CA GLY A 59 4.70 -20.89 44.46
C GLY A 59 5.03 -20.94 42.99
N LYS A 60 4.31 -21.74 42.19
CA LYS A 60 4.36 -21.62 40.72
C LYS A 60 3.76 -20.26 40.36
N GLU A 61 4.58 -19.23 40.21
CA GLU A 61 4.19 -18.00 39.53
C GLU A 61 3.82 -18.36 38.09
N LYS A 62 2.51 -18.41 37.81
CA LYS A 62 2.01 -18.47 36.44
C LYS A 62 2.38 -17.15 35.79
N SER A 63 3.28 -17.18 34.81
CA SER A 63 3.54 -16.03 33.95
C SER A 63 2.20 -15.53 33.39
N LYS A 64 1.89 -14.26 33.65
CA LYS A 64 0.66 -13.64 33.15
C LYS A 64 0.86 -13.46 31.65
N LEU A 65 0.17 -14.27 30.82
CA LEU A 65 0.14 -14.11 29.37
C LEU A 65 -0.48 -12.76 29.03
N VAL A 66 0.34 -11.73 28.86
CA VAL A 66 -0.08 -10.45 28.30
C VAL A 66 -0.23 -10.65 26.80
N VAL A 67 -1.45 -10.47 26.30
CA VAL A 67 -1.74 -10.58 24.87
C VAL A 67 -1.51 -9.21 24.26
N THR A 68 -0.46 -9.09 23.45
CA THR A 68 -0.20 -7.89 22.68
C THR A 68 -0.75 -8.05 21.26
N LYS A 69 -1.18 -6.94 20.67
CA LYS A 69 -1.71 -6.92 19.30
C LYS A 69 -0.56 -6.75 18.32
N ALA A 70 -0.62 -7.42 17.17
CA ALA A 70 0.32 -7.16 16.10
C ALA A 70 0.17 -5.73 15.57
N VAL A 71 1.28 -5.14 15.13
CA VAL A 71 1.35 -3.81 14.53
C VAL A 71 1.55 -3.98 13.02
N VAL A 72 0.86 -3.16 12.24
CA VAL A 72 0.95 -3.15 10.77
C VAL A 72 1.58 -1.84 10.35
N VAL A 73 2.68 -1.91 9.61
CA VAL A 73 3.42 -0.76 9.07
C VAL A 73 3.36 -0.81 7.53
N ASP A 74 2.68 0.17 6.94
CA ASP A 74 2.68 0.41 5.49
C ASP A 74 3.60 1.60 5.18
N LEU A 75 4.83 1.30 4.73
CA LEU A 75 5.81 2.30 4.34
C LEU A 75 5.64 2.68 2.87
N GLY A 76 4.84 3.71 2.62
CA GLY A 76 4.68 4.31 1.31
C GLY A 76 5.73 5.38 1.01
N THR A 77 5.88 5.76 -0.26
CA THR A 77 6.77 6.85 -0.70
C THR A 77 6.36 8.23 -0.20
N GLY A 78 5.06 8.49 0.00
CA GLY A 78 4.58 9.81 0.46
C GLY A 78 4.12 9.81 1.92
N SER A 79 3.67 8.67 2.43
CA SER A 79 3.20 8.54 3.81
C SER A 79 3.49 7.14 4.34
N CYS A 80 3.82 7.08 5.63
CA CYS A 80 3.92 5.86 6.42
C CYS A 80 2.65 5.75 7.26
N LYS A 81 1.97 4.59 7.18
CA LYS A 81 0.71 4.33 7.89
C LYS A 81 0.93 3.21 8.90
N CYS A 82 0.38 3.38 10.09
CA CYS A 82 0.59 2.44 11.18
C CYS A 82 -0.61 2.28 12.10
N GLY A 83 -0.71 1.10 12.70
CA GLY A 83 -1.64 0.82 13.78
C GLY A 83 -1.72 -0.64 14.13
N PHE A 84 -2.58 -0.95 15.10
CA PHE A 84 -2.81 -2.33 15.52
C PHE A 84 -3.68 -3.09 14.51
N ALA A 85 -3.33 -4.36 14.29
CA ALA A 85 -4.12 -5.29 13.51
C ALA A 85 -5.54 -5.49 14.08
N GLY A 86 -6.50 -5.75 13.20
CA GLY A 86 -7.92 -5.86 13.52
C GLY A 86 -8.68 -4.53 13.61
N LEU A 87 -8.00 -3.39 13.43
CA LEU A 87 -8.67 -2.09 13.30
C LEU A 87 -9.04 -1.83 11.82
N PRO A 88 -10.14 -1.09 11.55
CA PRO A 88 -10.60 -0.84 10.19
C PRO A 88 -9.74 0.17 9.42
N LYS A 89 -9.00 1.04 10.13
CA LYS A 89 -8.19 2.13 9.58
C LYS A 89 -6.87 2.27 10.33
N PRO A 90 -5.81 2.77 9.68
CA PRO A 90 -4.57 3.08 10.37
C PRO A 90 -4.84 4.15 11.43
N THR A 91 -4.28 3.93 12.62
CA THR A 91 -4.38 4.88 13.74
C THR A 91 -3.48 6.09 13.56
N HIS A 92 -2.36 5.92 12.84
CA HIS A 92 -1.33 6.94 12.66
C HIS A 92 -0.94 6.98 11.18
N ILE A 93 -0.89 8.19 10.62
CA ILE A 93 -0.39 8.44 9.26
C ILE A 93 0.56 9.62 9.35
N ILE A 94 1.83 9.39 9.00
CA ILE A 94 2.87 10.42 9.00
C ILE A 94 3.50 10.54 7.61
N SER A 95 4.14 11.67 7.33
CA SER A 95 4.95 11.82 6.11
C SER A 95 6.12 10.85 6.12
N SER A 96 6.43 10.24 4.98
CA SER A 96 7.66 9.44 4.81
C SER A 96 8.90 10.30 4.57
N THR A 97 8.76 11.63 4.63
CA THR A 97 9.88 12.57 4.49
C THR A 97 10.44 12.90 5.86
N VAL A 98 11.76 13.05 5.92
CA VAL A 98 12.53 13.43 7.11
C VAL A 98 13.24 14.74 6.84
N GLY A 99 13.30 15.61 7.83
CA GLY A 99 14.00 16.88 7.77
C GLY A 99 15.34 16.80 8.50
N LYS A 100 16.42 17.18 7.81
CA LYS A 100 17.75 17.36 8.41
C LYS A 100 18.11 18.85 8.35
N PRO A 101 18.66 19.46 9.42
CA PRO A 101 19.11 20.86 9.39
C PRO A 101 20.13 21.13 8.28
N TYR A 102 20.07 22.32 7.66
CA TYR A 102 21.04 22.70 6.62
C TYR A 102 22.46 22.90 7.13
N MET A 103 22.62 23.27 8.41
CA MET A 103 23.92 23.40 9.05
C MET A 103 24.20 22.12 9.83
N GLU A 104 25.21 21.35 9.39
CA GLU A 104 25.78 20.28 10.19
C GLU A 104 26.42 20.91 11.43
N THR A 105 25.89 20.59 12.62
CA THR A 105 26.54 20.94 13.86
C THR A 105 27.82 20.12 13.98
N ALA A 106 28.96 20.78 14.17
CA ALA A 106 30.18 20.08 14.56
C ALA A 106 29.89 19.25 15.84
N LYS A 107 30.38 18.00 15.89
CA LYS A 107 30.18 17.02 16.98
C LYS A 107 30.86 17.43 18.29
N THR A 108 30.63 18.65 18.76
CA THR A 108 31.13 19.19 20.03
C THR A 108 29.94 19.54 20.91
N GLY A 109 29.40 18.54 21.62
CA GLY A 109 28.54 18.73 22.79
C GLY A 109 27.20 19.47 22.60
N ASP A 110 26.72 19.65 21.37
CA ASP A 110 25.46 20.35 21.11
C ASP A 110 24.29 19.35 21.17
N ASN A 111 23.40 19.50 22.15
CA ASN A 111 22.21 18.64 22.35
C ASN A 111 21.07 18.96 21.34
N ARG A 112 21.39 19.45 20.15
CA ARG A 112 20.38 19.83 19.15
C ARG A 112 19.87 18.60 18.40
N LYS A 113 18.56 18.60 18.15
CA LYS A 113 17.88 17.54 17.41
C LYS A 113 18.37 17.52 15.95
N GLU A 114 18.97 16.40 15.53
CA GLU A 114 19.54 16.23 14.19
C GLU A 114 18.51 15.77 13.15
N THR A 115 17.42 15.14 13.59
CA THR A 115 16.38 14.55 12.73
C THR A 115 14.99 15.04 13.12
N PHE A 116 14.22 15.52 12.14
CA PHE A 116 12.84 15.95 12.29
C PHE A 116 11.92 15.02 11.49
N VAL A 117 10.94 14.40 12.17
CA VAL A 117 10.01 13.43 11.57
C VAL A 117 8.58 13.81 11.94
N GLY A 118 7.63 13.53 11.05
CA GLY A 118 6.21 13.68 11.36
C GLY A 118 5.84 15.12 11.73
N ARG A 119 5.30 15.31 12.94
CA ARG A 119 4.81 16.63 13.41
C ARG A 119 5.93 17.64 13.62
N ASP A 120 7.14 17.16 13.86
CA ASP A 120 8.32 18.01 14.04
C ASP A 120 8.66 18.84 12.79
N LEU A 121 8.17 18.43 11.63
CA LEU A 121 8.37 19.13 10.35
C LEU A 121 7.52 20.40 10.19
N ILE A 122 6.44 20.55 10.96
CA ILE A 122 5.48 21.65 10.77
C ILE A 122 6.05 22.98 11.22
N ASN A 123 6.73 22.99 12.38
CA ASN A 123 7.34 24.19 12.97
C ASN A 123 8.73 23.86 13.51
N PRO A 124 9.70 23.57 12.63
CA PRO A 124 11.00 23.03 13.04
C PRO A 124 11.89 24.05 13.77
N GLY A 125 11.56 25.34 13.74
CA GLY A 125 12.38 26.41 14.33
C GLY A 125 13.73 26.65 13.60
N VAL A 126 14.07 25.80 12.64
CA VAL A 126 15.28 25.85 11.81
C VAL A 126 14.96 25.53 10.36
N ARG A 127 15.82 25.97 9.43
CA ARG A 127 15.68 25.60 8.01
C ARG A 127 16.10 24.14 7.81
N LEU A 128 15.19 23.33 7.29
CA LEU A 128 15.40 21.91 7.05
C LEU A 128 15.59 21.61 5.55
N LYS A 129 16.50 20.69 5.26
CA LYS A 129 16.55 19.96 4.00
C LYS A 129 15.68 18.71 4.13
N LEU A 130 14.70 18.57 3.24
CA LEU A 130 13.79 17.43 3.22
C LEU A 130 14.42 16.26 2.44
N ILE A 131 14.39 15.08 3.05
CA ILE A 131 14.94 13.83 2.52
C ILE A 131 13.82 12.78 2.52
N ASN A 132 13.62 12.12 1.39
CA ASN A 132 12.72 10.99 1.28
C ASN A 132 13.56 9.72 1.12
N PRO A 133 13.46 8.73 2.03
CA PRO A 133 14.26 7.52 1.97
C PRO A 133 13.81 6.55 0.89
N LEU A 134 12.67 6.82 0.23
CA LEU A 134 12.15 6.00 -0.87
C LEU A 134 12.28 6.73 -2.21
N ARG A 135 12.82 6.03 -3.22
CA ARG A 135 12.82 6.45 -4.63
C ARG A 135 11.98 5.47 -5.43
N HIS A 136 10.85 5.95 -5.95
CA HIS A 136 9.88 5.14 -6.70
C HIS A 136 9.53 3.80 -5.99
N GLY A 137 9.31 3.83 -4.67
CA GLY A 137 8.95 2.67 -3.86
C GLY A 137 10.14 1.87 -3.32
N ILE A 138 11.36 2.09 -3.80
CA ILE A 138 12.54 1.37 -3.31
C ILE A 138 13.23 2.19 -2.21
N ILE A 139 13.53 1.55 -1.08
CA ILE A 139 14.31 2.16 0.00
C ILE A 139 15.75 2.36 -0.46
N VAL A 140 16.25 3.58 -0.34
CA VAL A 140 17.63 3.96 -0.68
C VAL A 140 18.41 4.47 0.54
N ASP A 141 17.72 4.76 1.65
CA ASP A 141 18.31 5.26 2.89
C ASP A 141 17.62 4.58 4.09
N TRP A 142 18.28 3.55 4.63
CA TRP A 142 17.75 2.74 5.72
C TRP A 142 17.83 3.44 7.08
N ASP A 143 18.82 4.30 7.29
CA ASP A 143 18.96 5.08 8.53
C ASP A 143 17.77 6.03 8.69
N THR A 144 17.37 6.67 7.60
CA THR A 144 16.18 7.53 7.58
C THR A 144 14.88 6.72 7.75
N VAL A 145 14.80 5.46 7.26
CA VAL A 145 13.64 4.59 7.57
C VAL A 145 13.60 4.23 9.05
N GLN A 146 14.75 3.92 9.66
CA GLN A 146 14.85 3.65 11.09
C GLN A 146 14.41 4.87 11.90
N ASP A 147 14.86 6.08 11.55
CA ASP A 147 14.41 7.35 12.16
C ASP A 147 12.87 7.50 12.09
N ILE A 148 12.25 7.15 10.97
CA ILE A 148 10.78 7.19 10.80
C ILE A 148 10.10 6.20 11.74
N TRP A 149 10.61 4.98 11.85
CA TRP A 149 10.01 3.92 12.66
C TRP A 149 10.20 4.15 14.17
N GLU A 150 11.36 4.68 14.57
CA GLU A 150 11.63 5.12 15.94
C GLU A 150 10.60 6.17 16.38
N TYR A 151 10.39 7.20 15.55
CA TYR A 151 9.37 8.22 15.80
C TYR A 151 7.96 7.59 15.83
N LEU A 152 7.66 6.69 14.90
CA LEU A 152 6.35 6.05 14.80
C LEU A 152 6.02 5.20 16.03
N PHE A 153 6.93 4.34 16.49
CA PHE A 153 6.71 3.46 17.63
C PHE A 153 6.72 4.21 18.96
N HIS A 154 7.71 5.08 19.19
CA HIS A 154 7.88 5.71 20.49
C HIS A 154 7.11 7.02 20.66
N GLN A 155 7.01 7.86 19.61
CA GLN A 155 6.38 9.19 19.73
C GLN A 155 4.89 9.18 19.34
N GLU A 156 4.54 8.57 18.20
CA GLU A 156 3.15 8.52 17.74
C GLU A 156 2.36 7.41 18.46
N MET A 157 2.79 6.15 18.33
CA MET A 157 2.05 5.01 18.90
C MET A 157 2.25 4.85 20.41
N LYS A 158 3.40 5.26 20.95
CA LYS A 158 3.79 5.11 22.35
C LYS A 158 3.78 3.66 22.82
N ILE A 159 4.43 2.79 22.04
CA ILE A 159 4.57 1.36 22.34
C ILE A 159 6.04 0.96 22.52
N ALA A 160 6.25 -0.19 23.16
CA ALA A 160 7.54 -0.88 23.22
C ALA A 160 7.59 -1.93 22.09
N PRO A 161 8.34 -1.72 20.99
CA PRO A 161 8.31 -2.60 19.83
C PRO A 161 8.67 -4.07 20.15
N GLU A 162 9.50 -4.31 21.16
CA GLU A 162 9.88 -5.64 21.67
C GLU A 162 8.68 -6.46 22.20
N GLU A 163 7.55 -5.82 22.48
CA GLU A 163 6.33 -6.49 22.93
C GLU A 163 5.38 -6.86 21.77
N HIS A 164 5.64 -6.41 20.53
CA HIS A 164 4.66 -6.46 19.42
C HIS A 164 5.19 -7.10 18.15
N ALA A 165 4.50 -8.12 17.63
CA ALA A 165 4.79 -8.63 16.29
C ALA A 165 4.49 -7.56 15.22
N VAL A 166 5.33 -7.45 14.19
CA VAL A 166 5.22 -6.40 13.16
C VAL A 166 5.03 -6.98 11.77
N LEU A 167 3.92 -6.63 11.11
CA LEU A 167 3.72 -6.86 9.67
C LEU A 167 4.15 -5.62 8.90
N VAL A 168 5.05 -5.79 7.94
CA VAL A 168 5.53 -4.73 7.06
C VAL A 168 5.04 -4.97 5.64
N SER A 169 4.52 -3.92 5.00
CA SER A 169 4.20 -3.97 3.57
C SER A 169 5.44 -3.73 2.71
N ASP A 170 5.62 -4.49 1.64
CA ASP A 170 6.75 -4.35 0.71
C ASP A 170 6.26 -4.27 -0.75
N PRO A 171 6.84 -3.43 -1.62
CA PRO A 171 6.37 -3.33 -3.01
C PRO A 171 6.53 -4.63 -3.81
N PRO A 172 5.70 -4.89 -4.84
CA PRO A 172 5.69 -6.16 -5.60
C PRO A 172 7.01 -6.55 -6.27
N LEU A 173 7.86 -5.57 -6.58
CA LEU A 173 9.14 -5.76 -7.27
C LEU A 173 10.32 -5.24 -6.41
N SER A 174 10.20 -5.36 -5.10
CA SER A 174 11.26 -5.00 -4.16
C SER A 174 12.48 -5.93 -4.32
N PRO A 175 13.72 -5.40 -4.20
CA PRO A 175 14.92 -6.21 -4.13
C PRO A 175 14.86 -7.18 -2.95
N HIS A 176 15.36 -8.40 -3.14
CA HIS A 176 15.42 -9.41 -2.08
C HIS A 176 16.21 -8.94 -0.86
N THR A 177 17.28 -8.16 -1.06
CA THR A 177 18.12 -7.58 -0.01
C THR A 177 17.34 -6.68 0.96
N ASN A 178 16.24 -6.07 0.53
CA ASN A 178 15.41 -5.26 1.42
C ASN A 178 14.79 -6.09 2.54
N ARG A 179 14.52 -7.37 2.28
CA ARG A 179 13.89 -8.28 3.25
C ARG A 179 14.83 -8.56 4.42
N GLU A 180 16.10 -8.77 4.10
CA GLU A 180 17.15 -8.99 5.09
C GLU A 180 17.35 -7.73 5.94
N LYS A 181 17.37 -6.56 5.31
CA LYS A 181 17.45 -5.27 6.01
C LYS A 181 16.25 -4.98 6.89
N TYR A 182 15.03 -5.33 6.47
CA TYR A 182 13.86 -5.25 7.35
C TYR A 182 13.99 -6.17 8.57
N ALA A 183 14.52 -7.38 8.40
CA ALA A 183 14.71 -8.31 9.50
C ALA A 183 15.81 -7.87 10.47
N GLU A 184 16.94 -7.42 9.96
CA GLU A 184 18.02 -6.79 10.75
C GLU A 184 17.44 -5.65 11.60
N MET A 185 16.73 -4.71 10.99
CA MET A 185 16.13 -3.58 11.70
C MET A 185 15.07 -4.01 12.72
N LEU A 186 14.16 -4.94 12.38
CA LEU A 186 13.09 -5.35 13.29
C LEU A 186 13.60 -6.24 14.44
N PHE A 187 14.52 -7.15 14.20
CA PHE A 187 14.99 -8.10 15.21
C PHE A 187 16.20 -7.61 15.99
N GLU A 188 17.14 -6.92 15.34
CA GLU A 188 18.39 -6.50 15.98
C GLU A 188 18.25 -5.10 16.57
N THR A 189 17.70 -4.13 15.84
CA THR A 189 17.49 -2.77 16.36
C THR A 189 16.27 -2.70 17.29
N PHE A 190 15.08 -3.05 16.77
CA PHE A 190 13.82 -2.89 17.52
C PHE A 190 13.48 -4.08 18.41
N SER A 191 14.27 -5.16 18.38
CA SER A 191 14.06 -6.33 19.23
C SER A 191 12.66 -6.95 19.17
N THR A 192 11.96 -6.79 18.04
CA THR A 192 10.59 -7.28 17.88
C THR A 192 10.51 -8.80 18.06
N PRO A 193 9.41 -9.31 18.60
CA PRO A 193 9.25 -10.73 18.92
C PRO A 193 9.05 -11.61 17.67
N ALA A 194 8.43 -11.05 16.65
CA ALA A 194 8.12 -11.71 15.39
C ALA A 194 7.82 -10.68 14.31
N MET A 195 8.03 -11.04 13.06
CA MET A 195 7.71 -10.20 11.92
C MET A 195 7.10 -10.97 10.76
N HIS A 196 6.48 -10.25 9.84
CA HIS A 196 6.09 -10.79 8.54
C HIS A 196 6.17 -9.68 7.48
N ILE A 197 6.58 -10.05 6.26
CA ILE A 197 6.63 -9.11 5.12
C ILE A 197 5.57 -9.55 4.12
N ALA A 198 4.71 -8.65 3.70
CA ALA A 198 3.67 -8.95 2.71
C ALA A 198 3.66 -7.93 1.58
N TYR A 199 3.42 -8.40 0.35
CA TYR A 199 3.38 -7.50 -0.80
C TYR A 199 2.19 -6.52 -0.74
N GLN A 200 2.46 -5.24 -1.02
CA GLN A 200 1.46 -4.17 -0.98
C GLN A 200 0.19 -4.52 -1.77
N SER A 201 0.34 -4.95 -3.02
CA SER A 201 -0.82 -5.27 -3.88
C SER A 201 -1.61 -6.50 -3.40
N ARG A 202 -0.96 -7.46 -2.75
CA ARG A 202 -1.65 -8.61 -2.11
C ARG A 202 -2.49 -8.13 -0.94
N LEU A 203 -1.94 -7.24 -0.11
CA LEU A 203 -2.69 -6.64 1.00
C LEU A 203 -3.86 -5.80 0.48
N SER A 204 -3.62 -4.93 -0.51
CA SER A 204 -4.69 -4.16 -1.17
C SER A 204 -5.82 -5.06 -1.65
N MET A 205 -5.52 -6.18 -2.31
CA MET A 205 -6.54 -7.14 -2.73
C MET A 205 -7.35 -7.71 -1.55
N TYR A 206 -6.72 -8.05 -0.43
CA TYR A 206 -7.42 -8.55 0.75
C TYR A 206 -8.37 -7.51 1.36
N SER A 207 -8.07 -6.20 1.24
CA SER A 207 -9.01 -5.15 1.67
C SER A 207 -10.32 -5.16 0.87
N TYR A 208 -10.29 -5.65 -0.38
CA TYR A 208 -11.49 -5.83 -1.22
C TYR A 208 -12.21 -7.17 -0.96
N GLY A 209 -11.71 -8.00 -0.04
CA GLY A 209 -12.29 -9.33 0.23
C GLY A 209 -12.15 -10.31 -0.93
N ARG A 210 -11.10 -10.14 -1.76
CA ARG A 210 -10.84 -11.00 -2.93
C ARG A 210 -9.52 -11.74 -2.78
N THR A 211 -9.35 -12.80 -3.56
CA THR A 211 -8.11 -13.59 -3.67
C THR A 211 -7.55 -13.62 -5.10
N SER A 212 -8.35 -13.20 -6.08
CA SER A 212 -7.94 -13.05 -7.48
C SER A 212 -8.45 -11.71 -8.02
N GLY A 213 -7.69 -11.09 -8.91
CA GLY A 213 -7.99 -9.77 -9.47
C GLY A 213 -6.75 -9.04 -9.96
N LEU A 214 -6.98 -8.00 -10.77
CA LEU A 214 -5.94 -7.12 -11.27
C LEU A 214 -5.88 -5.87 -10.39
N VAL A 215 -4.83 -5.72 -9.61
CA VAL A 215 -4.67 -4.55 -8.74
C VAL A 215 -3.98 -3.43 -9.51
N VAL A 216 -4.63 -2.29 -9.63
CA VAL A 216 -4.08 -1.07 -10.23
C VAL A 216 -3.81 -0.07 -9.11
N GLU A 217 -2.55 0.06 -8.72
CA GLU A 217 -2.12 0.91 -7.60
C GLU A 217 -1.46 2.18 -8.12
N VAL A 218 -1.93 3.35 -7.66
CA VAL A 218 -1.28 4.63 -7.93
C VAL A 218 -0.91 5.27 -6.59
N GLY A 219 0.37 5.14 -6.22
CA GLY A 219 0.91 5.65 -4.96
C GLY A 219 1.31 7.13 -5.03
N HIS A 220 2.21 7.53 -4.14
CA HIS A 220 2.83 8.85 -4.21
C HIS A 220 3.96 8.88 -5.23
N GLY A 221 4.92 7.96 -5.19
CA GLY A 221 6.09 7.97 -6.08
C GLY A 221 6.15 6.85 -7.13
N VAL A 222 5.21 5.89 -7.15
CA VAL A 222 5.20 4.80 -8.12
C VAL A 222 3.78 4.29 -8.34
N SER A 223 3.52 3.76 -9.54
CA SER A 223 2.28 3.06 -9.86
C SER A 223 2.56 1.62 -10.33
N TYR A 224 1.66 0.70 -9.97
CA TYR A 224 1.76 -0.72 -10.32
C TYR A 224 0.46 -1.24 -10.94
N VAL A 225 0.59 -2.22 -11.83
CA VAL A 225 -0.50 -3.05 -12.33
C VAL A 225 -0.12 -4.51 -12.05
N VAL A 226 -0.75 -5.13 -11.06
CA VAL A 226 -0.35 -6.43 -10.54
C VAL A 226 -1.49 -7.43 -10.70
N PRO A 227 -1.37 -8.39 -11.62
CA PRO A 227 -2.30 -9.51 -11.67
C PRO A 227 -1.99 -10.48 -10.53
N ILE A 228 -3.01 -10.84 -9.78
CA ILE A 228 -2.93 -11.80 -8.69
C ILE A 228 -4.01 -12.85 -8.90
N TYR A 229 -3.63 -14.12 -8.77
CA TYR A 229 -4.53 -15.27 -8.90
C TYR A 229 -4.37 -16.17 -7.68
N GLU A 230 -5.47 -16.43 -6.98
CA GLU A 230 -5.53 -17.27 -5.77
C GLU A 230 -4.50 -16.88 -4.69
N GLY A 231 -4.26 -15.56 -4.54
CA GLY A 231 -3.31 -15.00 -3.58
C GLY A 231 -1.86 -14.91 -4.08
N TYR A 232 -1.57 -15.44 -5.27
CA TYR A 232 -0.24 -15.42 -5.87
C TYR A 232 -0.14 -14.28 -6.89
N PRO A 233 0.71 -13.25 -6.64
CA PRO A 233 1.03 -12.27 -7.67
C PRO A 233 1.77 -12.96 -8.82
N LEU A 234 1.67 -12.38 -10.02
CA LEU A 234 2.37 -12.84 -11.22
C LEU A 234 3.46 -11.83 -11.59
N PRO A 235 4.70 -11.98 -11.07
CA PRO A 235 5.76 -10.98 -11.24
C PRO A 235 6.17 -10.78 -12.71
N SER A 236 6.15 -11.84 -13.52
CA SER A 236 6.50 -11.78 -14.95
C SER A 236 5.55 -10.92 -15.80
N ILE A 237 4.33 -10.71 -15.31
CA ILE A 237 3.29 -9.93 -16.00
C ILE A 237 3.14 -8.53 -15.38
N THR A 238 3.57 -8.37 -14.13
CA THR A 238 3.42 -7.13 -13.35
C THR A 238 3.99 -5.93 -14.10
N GLY A 239 3.17 -4.88 -14.22
CA GLY A 239 3.54 -3.60 -14.80
C GLY A 239 3.99 -2.63 -13.72
N ARG A 240 5.10 -1.93 -13.96
CA ARG A 240 5.60 -0.84 -13.12
C ARG A 240 5.68 0.44 -13.95
N LEU A 241 5.21 1.53 -13.37
CA LEU A 241 5.22 2.87 -13.95
C LEU A 241 5.89 3.80 -12.95
N ASP A 242 6.97 4.46 -13.36
CA ASP A 242 7.74 5.39 -12.52
C ASP A 242 7.19 6.81 -12.63
N TYR A 243 5.85 6.90 -12.58
CA TYR A 243 5.12 8.15 -12.40
C TYR A 243 3.92 7.89 -11.49
N ALA A 244 3.61 8.85 -10.62
CA ALA A 244 2.54 8.74 -9.64
C ALA A 244 2.08 10.11 -9.13
N GLY A 245 1.58 10.18 -7.89
CA GLY A 245 1.07 11.40 -7.29
C GLY A 245 2.09 12.54 -7.10
N SER A 246 3.38 12.24 -6.92
CA SER A 246 4.46 13.23 -6.79
C SER A 246 4.70 13.92 -8.12
N ASP A 247 4.77 13.16 -9.20
CA ASP A 247 4.95 13.66 -10.56
C ASP A 247 3.77 14.52 -10.99
N LEU A 248 2.55 14.13 -10.60
CA LEU A 248 1.36 14.95 -10.82
C LEU A 248 1.45 16.28 -10.09
N THR A 249 2.02 16.30 -8.89
CA THR A 249 2.16 17.53 -8.09
C THR A 249 3.18 18.46 -8.73
N THR A 250 4.32 17.94 -9.17
CA THR A 250 5.33 18.69 -9.92
C THR A 250 4.78 19.21 -11.24
N TYR A 251 4.00 18.39 -11.96
CA TYR A 251 3.36 18.80 -13.21
C TYR A 251 2.30 19.89 -12.99
N LEU A 252 1.47 19.75 -11.96
CA LEU A 252 0.50 20.76 -11.54
C LEU A 252 1.19 22.09 -11.22
N MET A 253 2.29 22.06 -10.46
CA MET A 253 3.10 23.24 -10.18
C MET A 253 3.56 23.93 -11.47
N GLY A 254 4.04 23.16 -12.45
CA GLY A 254 4.42 23.68 -13.77
C GLY A 254 3.25 24.33 -14.51
N LEU A 255 2.07 23.71 -14.51
CA LEU A 255 0.86 24.27 -15.13
C LEU A 255 0.43 25.58 -14.44
N MET A 256 0.45 25.62 -13.11
CA MET A 256 0.11 26.81 -12.33
C MET A 256 1.10 27.95 -12.55
N ASN A 257 2.38 27.64 -12.68
CA ASN A 257 3.43 28.63 -12.97
C ASN A 257 3.27 29.22 -14.36
N ASN A 258 2.90 28.40 -15.36
CA ASN A 258 2.54 28.88 -16.69
C ASN A 258 1.29 29.77 -16.67
N ALA A 259 0.40 29.59 -15.69
CA ALA A 259 -0.76 30.43 -15.43
C ALA A 259 -0.44 31.68 -14.55
N GLY A 260 0.84 31.94 -14.25
CA GLY A 260 1.29 33.12 -13.53
C GLY A 260 1.22 33.05 -11.99
N LYS A 261 1.16 31.84 -11.41
CA LYS A 261 1.11 31.67 -9.93
C LYS A 261 2.46 31.61 -9.23
N HIS A 262 3.54 31.29 -9.96
CA HIS A 262 4.94 31.35 -9.51
C HIS A 262 5.28 30.64 -8.18
N PHE A 263 4.84 29.39 -7.99
CA PHE A 263 5.27 28.52 -6.90
C PHE A 263 6.73 28.04 -7.05
N THR A 264 7.44 27.95 -5.93
CA THR A 264 8.78 27.35 -5.83
C THR A 264 8.74 25.92 -5.28
N GLU A 265 9.86 25.19 -5.38
CA GLU A 265 9.98 23.82 -4.87
C GLU A 265 9.71 23.72 -3.35
N ASP A 266 10.10 24.75 -2.59
CA ASP A 266 9.85 24.88 -1.15
C ASP A 266 8.35 24.85 -0.81
N GLN A 267 7.50 25.25 -1.76
CA GLN A 267 6.05 25.33 -1.64
C GLN A 267 5.32 24.11 -2.21
N ILE A 268 6.05 23.04 -2.56
CA ILE A 268 5.45 21.82 -3.14
C ILE A 268 4.38 21.20 -2.23
N GLY A 269 4.50 21.35 -0.91
CA GLY A 269 3.49 20.91 0.06
C GLY A 269 2.14 21.63 -0.09
N ILE A 270 2.16 22.90 -0.49
CA ILE A 270 0.94 23.67 -0.79
C ILE A 270 0.30 23.15 -2.08
N VAL A 271 1.10 22.87 -3.11
CA VAL A 271 0.62 22.31 -4.39
C VAL A 271 0.04 20.90 -4.18
N GLU A 272 0.64 20.09 -3.30
CA GLU A 272 0.10 18.78 -2.89
C GLU A 272 -1.28 18.90 -2.23
N ASP A 273 -1.51 19.93 -1.41
CA ASP A 273 -2.82 20.19 -0.79
C ASP A 273 -3.85 20.67 -1.81
N ILE A 274 -3.46 21.58 -2.72
CA ILE A 274 -4.28 22.01 -3.85
C ILE A 274 -4.67 20.80 -4.70
N LYS A 275 -3.73 19.93 -5.04
CA LYS A 275 -4.00 18.69 -5.78
C LYS A 275 -5.11 17.88 -5.12
N LYS A 276 -5.01 17.64 -3.80
CA LYS A 276 -5.97 16.80 -3.08
C LYS A 276 -7.36 17.42 -2.98
N LYS A 277 -7.45 18.74 -2.79
CA LYS A 277 -8.72 19.44 -2.55
C LYS A 277 -9.41 19.91 -3.83
N CYS A 278 -8.63 20.26 -4.85
CA CYS A 278 -9.12 21.02 -6.00
C CYS A 278 -9.08 20.24 -7.31
N CYS A 279 -8.15 19.30 -7.48
CA CYS A 279 -7.96 18.61 -8.76
C CYS A 279 -8.90 17.42 -8.94
N PHE A 280 -9.15 17.07 -10.20
CA PHE A 280 -10.02 15.97 -10.59
C PHE A 280 -9.56 15.37 -11.94
N VAL A 281 -10.14 14.25 -12.33
CA VAL A 281 -9.90 13.61 -13.63
C VAL A 281 -11.11 13.84 -14.51
N ALA A 282 -10.92 14.56 -15.62
CA ALA A 282 -11.97 14.75 -16.62
C ALA A 282 -12.26 13.43 -17.35
N LEU A 283 -13.55 13.19 -17.67
CA LEU A 283 -13.94 12.03 -18.48
C LEU A 283 -13.52 12.21 -19.96
N ASP A 284 -13.58 13.45 -20.43
CA ASP A 284 -13.07 13.87 -21.73
C ASP A 284 -12.40 15.25 -21.59
N PRO A 285 -11.07 15.34 -21.63
CA PRO A 285 -10.36 16.59 -21.41
C PRO A 285 -10.57 17.60 -22.55
N ILE A 286 -11.02 17.17 -23.73
CA ILE A 286 -11.31 18.06 -24.85
C ILE A 286 -12.65 18.73 -24.64
N GLU A 287 -13.68 17.98 -24.24
CA GLU A 287 -14.99 18.54 -23.91
C GLU A 287 -14.94 19.39 -22.64
N GLU A 288 -14.18 18.97 -21.62
CA GLU A 288 -14.02 19.74 -20.38
C GLU A 288 -13.42 21.14 -20.66
N LYS A 289 -12.48 21.25 -21.59
CA LYS A 289 -11.91 22.55 -21.99
C LYS A 289 -12.89 23.51 -22.64
N LYS A 290 -14.00 23.03 -23.19
CA LYS A 290 -15.01 23.87 -23.87
C LYS A 290 -15.93 24.58 -22.88
N ILE A 291 -16.02 24.07 -21.65
CA ILE A 291 -16.83 24.67 -20.60
C ILE A 291 -16.24 26.05 -20.23
N PRO A 292 -17.07 27.09 -20.02
CA PRO A 292 -16.60 28.43 -19.70
C PRO A 292 -15.69 28.47 -18.46
N ALA A 293 -14.63 29.27 -18.53
CA ALA A 293 -13.67 29.41 -17.42
C ALA A 293 -14.34 29.86 -16.10
N THR A 294 -15.47 30.57 -16.17
CA THR A 294 -16.26 31.00 -14.99
C THR A 294 -16.83 29.84 -14.19
N GLU A 295 -17.10 28.69 -14.83
CA GLU A 295 -17.65 27.51 -14.16
C GLU A 295 -16.56 26.62 -13.56
N HIS A 296 -15.34 26.64 -14.14
CA HIS A 296 -14.20 25.88 -13.63
C HIS A 296 -13.36 26.60 -12.59
N THR A 297 -13.41 27.93 -12.58
CA THR A 297 -12.55 28.72 -11.71
C THR A 297 -13.03 28.60 -10.27
N ILE A 298 -12.15 28.12 -9.39
CA ILE A 298 -12.40 28.13 -7.94
C ILE A 298 -11.36 28.99 -7.23
N GLN A 299 -11.74 29.53 -6.08
CA GLN A 299 -10.84 30.27 -5.21
C GLN A 299 -10.22 29.33 -4.17
N TYR A 300 -8.91 29.44 -4.01
CA TYR A 300 -8.15 28.73 -2.98
C TYR A 300 -7.38 29.74 -2.14
N THR A 301 -7.45 29.59 -0.81
CA THR A 301 -6.75 30.50 0.13
C THR A 301 -5.44 29.86 0.55
N LEU A 302 -4.33 30.54 0.25
CA LEU A 302 -2.98 30.14 0.64
C LEU A 302 -2.76 30.32 2.15
N PRO A 303 -1.73 29.67 2.74
CA PRO A 303 -1.43 29.79 4.17
C PRO A 303 -1.13 31.23 4.65
N ASP A 304 -0.67 32.10 3.75
CA ASP A 304 -0.43 33.53 4.00
C ASP A 304 -1.70 34.39 3.88
N GLY A 305 -2.85 33.78 3.57
CA GLY A 305 -4.13 34.44 3.36
C GLY A 305 -4.37 34.94 1.94
N GLN A 306 -3.39 34.82 1.03
CA GLN A 306 -3.58 35.22 -0.36
C GLN A 306 -4.56 34.28 -1.08
N VAL A 307 -5.53 34.84 -1.80
CA VAL A 307 -6.49 34.05 -2.59
C VAL A 307 -6.00 33.90 -4.03
N ILE A 308 -5.94 32.66 -4.51
CA ILE A 308 -5.62 32.34 -5.91
C ILE A 308 -6.82 31.71 -6.61
N ASN A 309 -7.00 32.10 -7.87
CA ASN A 309 -7.96 31.47 -8.78
C ASN A 309 -7.33 30.26 -9.47
N LEU A 310 -7.99 29.10 -9.39
CA LEU A 310 -7.58 27.84 -10.03
C LEU A 310 -8.56 27.47 -11.13
N GLY A 311 -8.08 27.29 -12.37
CA GLY A 311 -8.90 27.01 -13.54
C GLY A 311 -8.69 25.60 -14.11
N GLN A 312 -8.36 25.53 -15.40
CA GLN A 312 -8.22 24.28 -16.16
C GLN A 312 -7.08 23.37 -15.69
N GLU A 313 -6.04 23.91 -15.05
CA GLU A 313 -4.92 23.15 -14.48
C GLU A 313 -5.39 22.04 -13.52
N ARG A 314 -6.56 22.24 -12.89
CA ARG A 314 -7.18 21.29 -11.94
C ARG A 314 -7.48 19.93 -12.55
N PHE A 315 -7.84 19.89 -13.83
CA PHE A 315 -8.12 18.62 -14.52
C PHE A 315 -7.03 18.24 -15.52
N LEU A 316 -6.33 19.22 -16.09
CA LEU A 316 -5.25 18.95 -17.04
C LEU A 316 -4.05 18.24 -16.40
N CYS A 317 -3.79 18.49 -15.11
CA CYS A 317 -2.70 17.82 -14.43
C CYS A 317 -2.87 16.29 -14.41
N ALA A 318 -4.10 15.78 -14.29
CA ALA A 318 -4.37 14.35 -14.20
C ALA A 318 -4.22 13.60 -15.54
N GLU A 319 -4.22 14.31 -16.68
CA GLU A 319 -4.03 13.70 -17.99
C GLU A 319 -2.68 12.98 -18.12
N MET A 320 -1.69 13.33 -17.31
CA MET A 320 -0.40 12.64 -17.32
C MET A 320 -0.51 11.13 -17.05
N PHE A 321 -1.52 10.67 -16.30
CA PHE A 321 -1.73 9.24 -16.04
C PHE A 321 -2.15 8.48 -17.30
N PHE A 322 -2.79 9.15 -18.25
CA PHE A 322 -3.25 8.58 -19.50
C PHE A 322 -2.29 8.93 -20.65
N LYS A 323 -1.60 10.06 -20.55
CA LYS A 323 -0.62 10.54 -21.54
C LYS A 323 0.69 10.96 -20.85
N PRO A 324 1.55 9.99 -20.46
CA PRO A 324 2.80 10.29 -19.73
C PRO A 324 3.79 11.16 -20.51
N SER A 325 3.65 11.27 -21.83
CA SER A 325 4.47 12.19 -22.63
C SER A 325 4.32 13.67 -22.23
N LEU A 326 3.23 14.04 -21.53
CA LEU A 326 3.04 15.38 -20.95
C LEU A 326 4.10 15.72 -19.89
N ILE A 327 4.61 14.71 -19.18
CA ILE A 327 5.70 14.85 -18.22
C ILE A 327 7.04 14.35 -18.79
N LYS A 328 7.14 14.27 -20.12
CA LYS A 328 8.33 13.77 -20.85
C LYS A 328 8.69 12.31 -20.52
N SER A 329 7.76 11.53 -19.99
CA SER A 329 7.95 10.08 -19.79
C SER A 329 7.66 9.33 -21.09
N MET A 330 8.49 8.32 -21.37
CA MET A 330 8.32 7.40 -22.49
C MET A 330 7.53 6.14 -22.12
N GLN A 331 7.11 6.00 -20.85
CA GLN A 331 6.32 4.87 -20.38
C GLN A 331 4.88 4.94 -20.90
N LEU A 332 4.20 3.79 -20.92
CA LEU A 332 2.80 3.67 -21.30
C LEU A 332 1.89 4.41 -20.32
N GLY A 333 0.74 4.90 -20.79
CA GLY A 333 -0.34 5.38 -19.93
C GLY A 333 -0.91 4.24 -19.07
N LEU A 334 -1.48 4.56 -17.91
CA LEU A 334 -1.96 3.59 -16.93
C LEU A 334 -2.99 2.62 -17.52
N HIS A 335 -3.95 3.14 -18.29
CA HIS A 335 -4.96 2.34 -19.01
C HIS A 335 -4.30 1.37 -20.02
N THR A 336 -3.33 1.85 -20.80
CA THR A 336 -2.59 1.01 -21.76
C THR A 336 -1.75 -0.05 -21.06
N GLN A 337 -1.09 0.30 -19.95
CA GLN A 337 -0.32 -0.64 -19.14
C GLN A 337 -1.22 -1.72 -18.53
N THR A 338 -2.42 -1.33 -18.07
CA THR A 338 -3.43 -2.25 -17.53
C THR A 338 -3.83 -3.30 -18.57
N VAL A 339 -4.15 -2.86 -19.79
CA VAL A 339 -4.48 -3.76 -20.91
C VAL A 339 -3.27 -4.60 -21.34
N SER A 340 -2.06 -4.03 -21.33
CA SER A 340 -0.82 -4.78 -21.64
C SER A 340 -0.60 -5.94 -20.67
N CYS A 341 -0.80 -5.73 -19.36
CA CYS A 341 -0.72 -6.80 -18.36
C CYS A 341 -1.80 -7.88 -18.61
N LEU A 342 -3.04 -7.47 -18.92
CA LEU A 342 -4.12 -8.40 -19.22
C LEU A 342 -3.86 -9.23 -20.49
N HIS A 343 -3.23 -8.66 -21.52
CA HIS A 343 -2.88 -9.38 -22.74
C HIS A 343 -1.71 -10.36 -22.59
N LYS A 344 -0.90 -10.22 -21.53
CA LYS A 344 0.14 -11.21 -21.19
C LYS A 344 -0.41 -12.38 -20.37
N CYS A 345 -1.65 -12.28 -19.86
CA CYS A 345 -2.33 -13.38 -19.18
C CYS A 345 -2.90 -14.36 -20.21
N ASP A 346 -3.04 -15.63 -19.82
CA ASP A 346 -3.80 -16.61 -20.60
C ASP A 346 -5.29 -16.24 -20.66
N ILE A 347 -6.01 -16.81 -21.62
CA ILE A 347 -7.40 -16.40 -21.94
C ILE A 347 -8.34 -16.59 -20.74
N ALA A 348 -8.18 -17.69 -19.99
CA ALA A 348 -9.03 -17.98 -18.83
C ALA A 348 -8.79 -16.95 -17.73
N LEU A 349 -7.53 -16.75 -17.34
CA LEU A 349 -7.15 -15.75 -16.34
C LEU A 349 -7.55 -14.34 -16.76
N LYS A 350 -7.31 -13.94 -18.02
CA LYS A 350 -7.66 -12.61 -18.53
C LYS A 350 -9.15 -12.31 -18.28
N ARG A 351 -10.03 -13.26 -18.60
CA ARG A 351 -11.48 -13.10 -18.42
C ARG A 351 -11.84 -12.88 -16.94
N ASP A 352 -11.24 -13.64 -16.05
CA ASP A 352 -11.51 -13.53 -14.60
C ASP A 352 -10.98 -12.21 -14.04
N LEU A 353 -9.79 -11.76 -14.49
CA LEU A 353 -9.18 -10.50 -14.08
C LEU A 353 -9.92 -9.27 -14.64
N MET A 354 -10.48 -9.35 -15.86
CA MET A 354 -11.28 -8.27 -16.46
C MET A 354 -12.49 -7.90 -15.61
N GLY A 355 -13.15 -8.90 -14.98
CA GLY A 355 -14.28 -8.68 -14.08
C GLY A 355 -13.89 -8.16 -12.68
N SER A 356 -12.59 -8.05 -12.39
CA SER A 356 -12.09 -7.74 -11.05
C SER A 356 -10.83 -6.86 -11.07
N ILE A 357 -10.94 -5.69 -11.70
CA ILE A 357 -9.89 -4.66 -11.69
C ILE A 357 -10.07 -3.80 -10.44
N LEU A 358 -9.11 -3.79 -9.52
CA LEU A 358 -9.21 -3.15 -8.20
C LEU A 358 -8.32 -1.90 -8.15
N LEU A 359 -8.89 -0.71 -7.96
CA LEU A 359 -8.11 0.53 -7.85
C LEU A 359 -7.65 0.82 -6.43
N CYS A 360 -6.35 1.02 -6.22
CA CYS A 360 -5.80 1.30 -4.89
C CYS A 360 -4.78 2.44 -4.91
N GLY A 361 -4.50 3.01 -3.74
CA GLY A 361 -3.49 4.06 -3.57
C GLY A 361 -4.03 5.47 -3.73
N GLY A 362 -3.37 6.42 -3.05
CA GLY A 362 -3.83 7.80 -2.91
C GLY A 362 -3.97 8.58 -4.23
N GLY A 363 -3.20 8.24 -5.27
CA GLY A 363 -3.32 8.90 -6.58
C GLY A 363 -4.66 8.59 -7.28
N THR A 364 -5.27 7.45 -6.96
CA THR A 364 -6.61 7.07 -7.49
C THR A 364 -7.76 7.79 -6.77
N MET A 365 -7.47 8.59 -5.74
CA MET A 365 -8.49 9.32 -4.96
C MET A 365 -9.03 10.57 -5.67
N LEU A 366 -8.38 11.03 -6.73
CA LEU A 366 -8.91 12.12 -7.56
C LEU A 366 -10.32 11.77 -8.06
N SER A 367 -11.24 12.71 -7.92
CA SER A 367 -12.62 12.51 -8.39
C SER A 367 -12.63 12.28 -9.91
N GLY A 368 -13.52 11.40 -10.37
CA GLY A 368 -13.59 11.00 -11.79
C GLY A 368 -12.55 9.97 -12.24
N PHE A 369 -11.51 9.68 -11.45
CA PHE A 369 -10.46 8.72 -11.82
C PHE A 369 -11.02 7.33 -12.20
N PRO A 370 -11.91 6.70 -11.40
CA PRO A 370 -12.45 5.39 -11.75
C PRO A 370 -13.26 5.41 -13.06
N ASN A 371 -14.07 6.44 -13.25
CA ASN A 371 -14.93 6.57 -14.44
C ASN A 371 -14.10 6.77 -15.71
N ARG A 372 -13.04 7.59 -15.64
CA ARG A 372 -12.11 7.79 -16.75
C ARG A 372 -11.39 6.49 -17.09
N LEU A 373 -10.83 5.79 -16.09
CA LEU A 373 -10.16 4.51 -16.32
C LEU A 373 -11.13 3.48 -16.92
N GLN A 374 -12.35 3.38 -16.40
CA GLN A 374 -13.39 2.50 -16.91
C GLN A 374 -13.71 2.81 -18.39
N LYS A 375 -13.87 4.09 -18.76
CA LYS A 375 -14.10 4.51 -20.16
C LYS A 375 -12.96 4.07 -21.07
N GLU A 376 -11.70 4.31 -20.68
CA GLU A 376 -10.53 3.93 -21.47
C GLU A 376 -10.45 2.41 -21.66
N LEU A 377 -10.63 1.63 -20.59
CA LEU A 377 -10.60 0.17 -20.65
C LEU A 377 -11.74 -0.39 -21.50
N SER A 378 -12.97 0.11 -21.34
CA SER A 378 -14.11 -0.29 -22.17
C SER A 378 -13.91 0.05 -23.64
N SER A 379 -13.23 1.16 -23.95
CA SER A 379 -12.89 1.53 -25.33
C SER A 379 -11.81 0.62 -25.93
N MET A 380 -10.82 0.21 -25.13
CA MET A 380 -9.73 -0.66 -25.59
C MET A 380 -10.14 -2.13 -25.70
N CYS A 381 -11.08 -2.58 -24.87
CA CYS A 381 -11.53 -3.97 -24.78
C CYS A 381 -13.07 -4.06 -24.76
N PRO A 382 -13.76 -3.68 -25.86
CA PRO A 382 -15.23 -3.57 -25.87
C PRO A 382 -15.95 -4.91 -25.66
N ASN A 383 -15.33 -6.03 -26.04
CA ASN A 383 -15.94 -7.36 -25.92
C ASN A 383 -15.69 -8.04 -24.57
N ASP A 384 -14.74 -7.54 -23.77
CA ASP A 384 -14.30 -8.18 -22.51
C ASP A 384 -15.01 -7.60 -21.27
N ASN A 385 -15.82 -6.54 -21.43
CA ASN A 385 -16.59 -5.86 -20.39
C ASN A 385 -15.82 -5.63 -19.07
N PRO A 386 -14.68 -4.90 -19.10
CA PRO A 386 -13.85 -4.68 -17.92
C PRO A 386 -14.64 -4.02 -16.78
N GLN A 387 -14.39 -4.41 -15.53
CA GLN A 387 -15.06 -3.88 -14.34
C GLN A 387 -14.04 -3.28 -13.38
N VAL A 388 -14.05 -1.95 -13.30
CA VAL A 388 -13.26 -1.19 -12.33
C VAL A 388 -14.01 -1.11 -11.01
N ASN A 389 -13.47 -1.77 -9.99
CA ASN A 389 -14.00 -1.83 -8.64
C ASN A 389 -13.19 -0.89 -7.73
N VAL A 390 -13.89 -0.15 -6.87
CA VAL A 390 -13.29 0.83 -5.97
C VAL A 390 -13.84 0.72 -4.56
N LEU A 391 -12.96 0.91 -3.56
CA LEU A 391 -13.35 1.19 -2.19
C LEU A 391 -13.28 2.70 -1.90
N PRO A 392 -14.13 3.22 -1.00
CA PRO A 392 -14.02 4.60 -0.52
C PRO A 392 -12.67 4.90 0.14
N GLU A 393 -12.10 3.92 0.86
CA GLU A 393 -10.87 4.05 1.69
C GLU A 393 -9.66 3.41 1.00
N ARG A 394 -9.65 3.46 -0.35
CA ARG A 394 -8.63 2.79 -1.17
C ARG A 394 -7.23 3.39 -1.05
N ASP A 395 -7.09 4.57 -0.46
CA ASP A 395 -5.81 5.19 -0.12
C ASP A 395 -5.10 4.49 1.06
N THR A 396 -5.86 3.79 1.91
CA THR A 396 -5.33 2.97 3.01
C THR A 396 -5.49 1.46 2.76
N ALA A 397 -5.88 1.05 1.56
CA ALA A 397 -6.17 -0.35 1.21
C ALA A 397 -5.05 -1.33 1.61
N VAL A 398 -3.79 -0.99 1.33
CA VAL A 398 -2.62 -1.78 1.73
C VAL A 398 -2.62 -2.04 3.24
N TRP A 399 -2.75 -0.97 4.03
CA TRP A 399 -2.73 -1.07 5.48
C TRP A 399 -3.94 -1.86 6.00
N THR A 400 -5.14 -1.59 5.47
CA THR A 400 -6.37 -2.30 5.85
C THR A 400 -6.26 -3.79 5.55
N GLY A 401 -5.70 -4.17 4.41
CA GLY A 401 -5.41 -5.56 4.06
C GLY A 401 -4.43 -6.22 5.02
N GLY A 402 -3.37 -5.51 5.42
CA GLY A 402 -2.43 -5.98 6.43
C GLY A 402 -3.08 -6.16 7.80
N SER A 403 -3.96 -5.25 8.20
CA SER A 403 -4.74 -5.32 9.43
C SER A 403 -5.66 -6.54 9.46
N ILE A 404 -6.35 -6.82 8.34
CA ILE A 404 -7.17 -8.02 8.15
C ILE A 404 -6.27 -9.26 8.26
N LEU A 405 -5.23 -9.36 7.43
CA LEU A 405 -4.35 -10.53 7.35
C LEU A 405 -3.73 -10.89 8.70
N ALA A 406 -3.13 -9.92 9.39
CA ALA A 406 -2.49 -10.12 10.70
C ALA A 406 -3.47 -10.52 11.80
N SER A 407 -4.77 -10.23 11.63
CA SER A 407 -5.83 -10.62 12.58
C SER A 407 -6.40 -12.02 12.33
N LEU A 408 -6.08 -12.68 11.21
CA LEU A 408 -6.61 -14.01 10.89
C LEU A 408 -5.95 -15.09 11.76
N GLN A 409 -6.76 -16.02 12.27
CA GLN A 409 -6.25 -17.17 13.03
C GLN A 409 -5.34 -18.06 12.17
N GLY A 410 -5.72 -18.28 10.89
CA GLY A 410 -4.91 -19.05 9.94
C GLY A 410 -3.58 -18.40 9.57
N PHE A 411 -3.41 -17.10 9.85
CA PHE A 411 -2.16 -16.38 9.59
C PHE A 411 -1.16 -16.51 10.73
N GLN A 412 -1.58 -16.79 11.96
CA GLN A 412 -0.68 -16.81 13.12
C GLN A 412 0.53 -17.77 12.98
N PRO A 413 0.45 -18.92 12.28
CA PRO A 413 1.61 -19.77 12.03
C PRO A 413 2.65 -19.19 11.03
N LEU A 414 2.32 -18.11 10.31
CA LEU A 414 3.15 -17.52 9.26
C LEU A 414 4.09 -16.42 9.76
N TRP A 415 3.96 -16.01 11.02
CA TRP A 415 4.93 -15.12 11.65
C TRP A 415 6.32 -15.76 11.64
N VAL A 416 7.35 -14.98 11.34
CA VAL A 416 8.74 -15.38 11.54
C VAL A 416 9.15 -14.89 12.92
N HIS A 417 9.53 -15.81 13.80
CA HIS A 417 9.96 -15.45 15.15
C HIS A 417 11.44 -15.05 15.18
N ARG A 418 11.78 -14.16 16.11
CA ARG A 418 13.17 -13.74 16.33
C ARG A 418 14.13 -14.91 16.55
N SER A 419 13.72 -15.92 17.32
CA SER A 419 14.52 -17.11 17.56
C SER A 419 14.77 -17.93 16.29
N GLU A 420 13.80 -17.99 15.37
CA GLU A 420 13.96 -18.69 14.09
C GLU A 420 14.96 -17.95 13.20
N TYR A 421 14.94 -16.61 13.22
CA TYR A 421 15.91 -15.76 12.54
C TYR A 421 17.31 -15.89 13.13
N GLU A 422 17.47 -15.89 14.46
CA GLU A 422 18.77 -16.06 15.12
C GLU A 422 19.40 -17.43 14.82
N GLU A 423 18.59 -18.48 14.68
CA GLU A 423 19.06 -19.85 14.41
C GLU A 423 19.37 -20.09 12.93
N HIS A 424 18.52 -19.61 12.02
CA HIS A 424 18.57 -19.95 10.59
C HIS A 424 19.02 -18.78 9.69
N GLY A 425 19.20 -17.59 10.27
CA GLY A 425 19.52 -16.36 9.56
C GLY A 425 18.36 -15.83 8.68
N PRO A 426 18.65 -14.83 7.83
CA PRO A 426 17.64 -14.17 6.99
C PRO A 426 17.00 -15.10 5.95
N PHE A 427 17.62 -16.24 5.62
CA PHE A 427 17.09 -17.18 4.63
C PHE A 427 15.70 -17.71 4.99
N PHE A 428 15.38 -17.80 6.29
CA PHE A 428 14.09 -18.30 6.75
C PHE A 428 12.90 -17.41 6.31
N LEU A 429 13.15 -16.12 6.07
CA LEU A 429 12.14 -15.16 5.60
C LEU A 429 11.57 -15.57 4.22
N TYR A 430 12.42 -16.09 3.34
CA TYR A 430 12.03 -16.47 1.98
C TYR A 430 11.04 -17.64 1.96
N ARG A 431 11.05 -18.49 2.99
CA ARG A 431 10.16 -19.65 3.07
C ARG A 431 8.78 -19.31 3.65
N ARG A 432 8.71 -18.33 4.56
CA ARG A 432 7.45 -18.00 5.28
C ARG A 432 6.70 -16.81 4.71
N CYS A 433 7.40 -15.83 4.15
CA CYS A 433 6.77 -14.60 3.66
C CYS A 433 6.36 -14.68 2.18
N PHE A 434 6.91 -15.63 1.40
CA PHE A 434 6.84 -15.61 -0.07
C PHE A 434 6.58 -16.96 -0.73
#